data_AF-A0A0G9GZ25-F1
#
_entry.id   AF-A0A0G9GZ25-F1
#
_cell.length_a   1.000
_cell.length_b   1.000
_cell.length_c   1.000
_cell.angle_alpha   90.00
_cell.angle_beta   90.00
_cell.angle_gamma   90.00
#
_symmetry.space_group_name_H-M   'P 1'
#
loop_
_entity.id
_entity.type
_entity.pdbx_description
1 polymer ?
#
loop_
_entity_poly.entity_id
_entity_poly.type
_entity_poly.pdbx_seq_one_letter_code
_entity_poly.pdbx_strand_id
1 'polypeptide(L)'
;MGENAKIKVSTLQRVTADWLKQLEPNLFVTYTFEEAVSYDRAMKIFGTHVHSLRGELFGRRSKRLIPMVPVIEMYERGSSYGSLLMPSDGTHIHCAYRLPGQPDDYKEVIRRTWTQADNTCGNPDVYCRNSDGWYRELNTDSDAGNVIGYMLKTCAMDTEAVLWKFVSFRQ
;
A
#
# COMPACT_ATOMS: atom_id res chain seq x y z
N MET A 1 -27.92 22.94 8.00
CA MET A 1 -27.39 21.88 8.89
C MET A 1 -27.43 20.58 8.09
N GLY A 2 -26.31 20.18 7.49
CA GLY A 2 -26.23 18.94 6.72
C GLY A 2 -25.94 17.78 7.65
N GLU A 3 -26.80 16.77 7.66
CA GLU A 3 -26.54 15.50 8.34
C GLU A 3 -25.26 14.88 7.76
N ASN A 4 -24.24 14.73 8.61
CA ASN A 4 -23.10 13.86 8.33
C ASN A 4 -23.63 12.44 8.16
N ALA A 5 -23.89 12.03 6.92
CA ALA A 5 -24.13 10.65 6.57
C ALA A 5 -22.90 9.84 7.02
N LYS A 6 -23.00 9.21 8.20
CA LYS A 6 -22.03 8.20 8.64
C LYS A 6 -22.02 7.12 7.57
N ILE A 7 -20.98 7.12 6.74
CA ILE A 7 -20.71 6.04 5.78
C ILE A 7 -20.74 4.75 6.60
N LYS A 8 -21.74 3.90 6.36
CA LYS A 8 -21.83 2.60 7.01
C LYS A 8 -20.60 1.80 6.59
N VAL A 9 -19.71 1.54 7.55
CA VAL A 9 -18.54 0.71 7.33
C VAL A 9 -19.03 -0.65 6.84
N SER A 10 -18.61 -1.05 5.63
CA SER A 10 -19.04 -2.32 5.04
C SER A 10 -18.51 -3.50 5.85
N THR A 11 -19.18 -4.66 5.77
CA THR A 11 -18.68 -5.89 6.38
C THR A 11 -17.26 -6.21 5.91
N LEU A 12 -16.96 -5.95 4.63
CA LEU A 12 -15.62 -6.12 4.08
C LEU A 12 -14.61 -5.18 4.73
N GLN A 13 -14.95 -3.90 4.92
CA GLN A 13 -14.05 -2.96 5.59
C GLN A 13 -13.74 -3.39 7.02
N ARG A 14 -14.74 -3.89 7.76
CA ARG A 14 -14.53 -4.44 9.11
C ARG A 14 -13.61 -5.65 9.09
N VAL A 15 -13.87 -6.62 8.22
CA VAL A 15 -13.06 -7.84 8.11
C VAL A 15 -11.62 -7.50 7.72
N THR A 16 -11.43 -6.60 6.74
CA THR A 16 -10.11 -6.13 6.33
C THR A 16 -9.42 -5.32 7.43
N ALA A 17 -10.16 -4.49 8.19
CA ALA A 17 -9.62 -3.74 9.34
C ALA A 17 -9.13 -4.68 10.44
N ASP A 18 -9.96 -5.64 10.82
CA ASP A 18 -9.65 -6.58 11.88
C ASP A 18 -8.47 -7.47 11.47
N TRP A 19 -8.39 -7.85 10.20
CA TRP A 19 -7.26 -8.58 9.66
C TRP A 19 -5.97 -7.75 9.62
N LEU A 20 -6.05 -6.50 9.16
CA LEU A 20 -4.94 -5.55 9.19
C LEU A 20 -4.40 -5.34 10.60
N LYS A 21 -5.28 -5.25 11.61
CA LYS A 21 -4.85 -5.14 13.02
C LYS A 21 -4.13 -6.40 13.51
N GLN A 22 -4.63 -7.59 13.15
CA GLN A 22 -3.98 -8.86 13.52
C GLN A 22 -2.60 -9.05 12.88
N LEU A 23 -2.33 -8.38 11.76
CA LEU A 23 -1.01 -8.38 11.11
C LEU A 23 0.05 -7.67 11.96
N GLU A 24 -0.37 -6.78 12.88
CA GLU A 24 0.48 -5.87 13.66
C GLU A 24 1.48 -5.10 12.77
N PRO A 25 1.03 -4.43 11.69
CA PRO A 25 1.92 -3.86 10.70
C PRO A 25 2.84 -2.84 11.35
N ASN A 26 4.13 -2.90 11.01
CA ASN A 26 5.15 -1.96 11.50
C ASN A 26 5.59 -0.96 10.42
N LEU A 27 5.07 -1.09 9.20
CA LEU A 27 5.42 -0.22 8.10
C LEU A 27 4.23 0.00 7.18
N PHE A 28 4.08 1.24 6.69
CA PHE A 28 3.17 1.61 5.63
C PHE A 28 3.94 2.22 4.45
N VAL A 29 3.59 1.80 3.24
CA VAL A 29 4.20 2.30 2.01
C VAL A 29 3.13 2.69 1.00
N THR A 30 3.30 3.84 0.35
CA THR A 30 2.52 4.23 -0.84
C THR A 30 3.42 4.16 -2.05
N TYR A 31 3.10 3.25 -2.97
CA TYR A 31 3.76 3.13 -4.27
C TYR A 31 3.02 3.95 -5.31
N THR A 32 3.79 4.67 -6.13
CA THR A 32 3.27 5.54 -7.17
C THR A 32 3.79 5.09 -8.53
N PHE A 33 2.97 5.21 -9.56
CA PHE A 33 3.39 5.06 -10.95
C PHE A 33 3.67 6.44 -11.57
N GLU A 34 4.51 6.50 -12.60
CA GLU A 34 4.74 7.74 -13.36
C GLU A 34 3.49 8.17 -14.13
N GLU A 35 2.72 7.18 -14.59
CA GLU A 35 1.44 7.34 -15.29
C GLU A 35 0.42 6.32 -14.76
N ALA A 36 -0.87 6.58 -14.97
CA ALA A 36 -1.91 5.63 -14.59
C ALA A 36 -1.72 4.28 -15.29
N VAL A 37 -1.91 3.18 -14.54
CA VAL A 37 -1.83 1.82 -15.08
C VAL A 37 -3.11 1.06 -14.75
N SER A 38 -3.43 0.04 -15.55
CA SER A 38 -4.57 -0.83 -15.24
C SER A 38 -4.34 -1.63 -13.96
N TYR A 39 -5.44 -2.10 -13.37
CA TYR A 39 -5.44 -2.85 -12.11
C TYR A 39 -4.58 -4.12 -12.23
N ASP A 40 -4.81 -4.90 -13.29
CA ASP A 40 -4.03 -6.12 -13.58
C ASP A 40 -2.53 -5.84 -13.77
N ARG A 41 -2.20 -4.70 -14.39
CA ARG A 41 -0.79 -4.30 -14.57
C ARG A 41 -0.18 -3.92 -13.23
N ALA A 42 -0.87 -3.12 -12.42
CA ALA A 42 -0.43 -2.76 -11.07
C ALA A 42 -0.22 -4.00 -10.19
N MET A 43 -1.14 -4.97 -10.22
CA MET A 43 -0.99 -6.26 -9.54
C MET A 43 0.27 -7.01 -9.96
N LYS A 44 0.52 -7.11 -11.27
CA LYS A 44 1.66 -7.85 -11.80
C LYS A 44 2.98 -7.18 -11.40
N ILE A 45 3.07 -5.87 -11.54
CA ILE A 45 4.25 -5.08 -11.17
C ILE A 45 4.51 -5.19 -9.66
N PHE A 46 3.47 -5.05 -8.84
CA PHE A 46 3.59 -5.20 -7.40
C PHE A 46 4.06 -6.61 -7.01
N GLY A 47 3.60 -7.65 -7.71
CA GLY A 47 4.09 -9.01 -7.50
C GLY A 47 5.58 -9.19 -7.81
N THR A 48 6.07 -8.57 -8.90
CA THR A 48 7.51 -8.53 -9.23
C THR A 48 8.30 -7.83 -8.13
N HIS A 49 7.84 -6.65 -7.69
CA HIS A 49 8.43 -5.91 -6.57
C HIS A 49 8.52 -6.77 -5.30
N VAL A 50 7.40 -7.36 -4.87
CA VAL A 50 7.33 -8.22 -3.67
C VAL A 50 8.27 -9.42 -3.78
N HIS A 51 8.38 -10.03 -4.96
CA HIS A 51 9.31 -11.14 -5.19
C HIS A 51 10.76 -10.72 -4.96
N SER A 52 11.16 -9.57 -5.51
CA SER A 52 12.50 -8.99 -5.34
C SER A 52 12.74 -8.58 -3.88
N LEU A 53 11.81 -7.87 -3.25
CA LEU A 53 11.88 -7.45 -1.86
C LEU A 53 12.06 -8.66 -0.92
N ARG A 54 11.31 -9.74 -1.13
CA ARG A 54 11.48 -11.00 -0.38
C ARG A 54 12.89 -11.57 -0.55
N GLY A 55 13.42 -11.53 -1.77
CA GLY A 55 14.77 -11.99 -2.08
C GLY A 55 15.86 -11.20 -1.37
N GLU A 56 15.68 -9.89 -1.21
CA GLU A 56 16.58 -9.01 -0.45
C GLU A 56 16.46 -9.25 1.06
N LEU A 57 15.24 -9.39 1.59
CA LEU A 57 14.98 -9.52 3.03
C LEU A 57 15.35 -10.89 3.61
N PHE A 58 15.17 -11.96 2.84
CA PHE A 58 15.31 -13.33 3.35
C PHE A 58 16.30 -14.18 2.55
N GLY A 59 16.89 -13.63 1.50
CA GLY A 59 17.71 -14.35 0.53
C GLY A 59 16.89 -14.96 -0.62
N ARG A 60 17.51 -15.01 -1.81
CA ARG A 60 16.87 -15.41 -3.08
C ARG A 60 16.19 -16.78 -3.09
N ARG A 61 16.62 -17.71 -2.23
CA ARG A 61 16.07 -19.08 -2.14
C ARG A 61 15.05 -19.26 -0.99
N SER A 62 14.78 -18.21 -0.23
CA SER A 62 13.86 -18.29 0.90
C SER A 62 12.41 -18.49 0.44
N LYS A 63 11.70 -19.35 1.17
CA LYS A 63 10.25 -19.55 1.03
C LYS A 63 9.43 -18.71 2.01
N ARG A 64 10.10 -17.91 2.87
CA ARG A 64 9.41 -17.04 3.83
C ARG A 64 8.56 -16.02 3.09
N LEU A 65 7.36 -15.80 3.58
CA LEU A 65 6.45 -14.79 3.07
C LEU A 65 6.61 -13.50 3.87
N ILE A 66 6.40 -12.36 3.21
CA ILE A 66 6.27 -11.08 3.87
C ILE A 66 4.78 -10.93 4.21
N PRO A 67 4.37 -10.87 5.48
CA PRO A 67 2.99 -10.55 5.81
C PRO A 67 2.71 -9.10 5.38
N MET A 68 1.74 -8.90 4.48
CA MET A 68 1.41 -7.58 3.93
C MET A 68 -0.03 -7.49 3.45
N VAL A 69 -0.51 -6.26 3.26
CA VAL A 69 -1.86 -5.94 2.76
C VAL A 69 -1.76 -4.85 1.71
N PRO A 70 -1.81 -5.18 0.41
CA PRO A 70 -1.80 -4.17 -0.64
C PRO A 70 -3.23 -3.76 -1.02
N VAL A 71 -3.44 -2.46 -1.17
CA VAL A 71 -4.66 -1.83 -1.65
C VAL A 71 -4.31 -0.94 -2.84
N ILE A 72 -4.89 -1.24 -4.01
CA ILE A 72 -4.78 -0.43 -5.21
C ILE A 72 -5.83 0.67 -5.15
N GLU A 73 -5.37 1.91 -5.21
CA GLU A 73 -6.21 3.08 -5.42
C GLU A 73 -6.12 3.50 -6.89
N MET A 74 -7.28 3.59 -7.55
CA MET A 74 -7.40 4.27 -8.83
C MET A 74 -8.13 5.59 -8.61
N TYR A 75 -7.61 6.66 -9.20
CA TYR A 75 -8.25 7.96 -9.13
C TYR A 75 -8.26 8.63 -10.49
N GLU A 76 -9.31 9.38 -10.74
CA GLU A 76 -9.47 10.17 -11.97
C GLU A 76 -8.94 11.59 -11.76
N ARG A 77 -8.56 12.25 -12.84
CA ARG A 77 -8.23 13.67 -12.88
C ARG A 77 -9.34 14.48 -12.20
N GLY A 78 -8.94 15.44 -11.37
CA GLY A 78 -9.87 16.29 -10.62
C GLY A 78 -10.40 15.64 -9.34
N SER A 79 -10.07 14.37 -9.07
CA SER A 79 -10.29 13.76 -7.76
C SER A 79 -9.45 14.47 -6.69
N SER A 80 -9.94 14.48 -5.45
CA SER A 80 -9.22 15.04 -4.31
C SER A 80 -8.50 13.95 -3.51
N TYR A 81 -7.18 14.06 -3.38
CA TYR A 81 -6.37 13.27 -2.44
C TYR A 81 -6.01 14.16 -1.24
N GLY A 82 -6.65 13.95 -0.10
CA GLY A 82 -6.60 14.90 1.02
C GLY A 82 -7.19 16.26 0.60
N SER A 83 -6.39 17.33 0.65
CA SER A 83 -6.77 18.69 0.20
C SER A 83 -6.29 19.01 -1.22
N LEU A 84 -5.69 18.06 -1.94
CA LEU A 84 -5.06 18.29 -3.23
C LEU A 84 -5.92 17.78 -4.38
N LEU A 85 -6.09 18.60 -5.41
CA LEU A 85 -6.66 18.18 -6.69
C LEU A 85 -5.62 17.43 -7.52
N MET A 86 -6.04 16.30 -8.08
CA MET A 86 -5.19 15.47 -8.92
C MET A 86 -5.15 16.03 -10.36
N PRO A 87 -3.96 16.34 -10.90
CA PRO A 87 -3.83 16.94 -12.23
C PRO A 87 -4.06 15.94 -13.38
N SER A 88 -4.03 14.64 -13.08
CA SER A 88 -4.22 13.54 -14.02
C SER A 88 -4.88 12.37 -13.31
N ASP A 89 -5.33 11.40 -14.10
CA ASP A 89 -5.63 10.06 -13.59
C ASP A 89 -4.35 9.46 -13.00
N GLY A 90 -4.51 8.52 -12.08
CA GLY A 90 -3.38 7.82 -11.51
C GLY A 90 -3.75 6.56 -10.76
N THR A 91 -2.70 5.85 -10.40
CA THR A 91 -2.79 4.58 -9.70
C THR A 91 -1.80 4.63 -8.55
N HIS A 92 -2.25 4.29 -7.35
CA HIS A 92 -1.39 4.09 -6.20
C HIS A 92 -1.57 2.68 -5.65
N ILE A 93 -0.54 2.17 -4.97
CA ILE A 93 -0.66 0.97 -4.15
C ILE A 93 -0.29 1.35 -2.72
N HIS A 94 -1.25 1.33 -1.82
CA HIS A 94 -1.04 1.48 -0.40
C HIS A 94 -0.81 0.10 0.21
N CYS A 95 0.31 -0.12 0.87
CA CYS A 95 0.64 -1.41 1.44
C CYS A 95 1.06 -1.28 2.90
N ALA A 96 0.39 -2.03 3.78
CA ALA A 96 0.82 -2.23 5.16
C ALA A 96 1.64 -3.52 5.25
N TYR A 97 2.83 -3.46 5.83
CA TYR A 97 3.76 -4.57 5.97
C TYR A 97 4.00 -4.93 7.44
N ARG A 98 4.27 -6.21 7.70
CA ARG A 98 5.00 -6.67 8.88
C ARG A 98 6.38 -7.15 8.46
N LEU A 99 7.37 -6.26 8.53
CA LEU A 99 8.75 -6.62 8.24
C LEU A 99 9.46 -7.22 9.48
N PRO A 100 10.38 -8.19 9.29
CA PRO A 100 11.08 -8.88 10.37
C PRO A 100 12.17 -8.02 11.05
N GLY A 101 12.13 -7.88 12.37
CA GLY A 101 13.19 -7.22 13.15
C GLY A 101 13.25 -5.70 12.94
N GLN A 102 14.41 -5.12 13.23
CA GLN A 102 14.86 -3.81 12.74
C GLN A 102 16.10 -4.04 11.88
N PRO A 103 16.12 -3.60 10.63
CA PRO A 103 17.37 -3.54 9.91
C PRO A 103 17.53 -2.23 9.12
N ASP A 104 18.80 -1.99 8.85
CA ASP A 104 19.35 -1.19 7.77
C ASP A 104 18.36 -0.84 6.63
N ASP A 105 18.28 0.46 6.36
CA ASP A 105 17.74 1.13 5.16
C ASP A 105 16.64 0.40 4.36
N TYR A 106 15.59 -0.06 5.04
CA TYR A 106 14.39 -0.60 4.39
C TYR A 106 13.79 0.36 3.37
N LYS A 107 13.86 1.66 3.65
CA LYS A 107 13.41 2.71 2.74
C LYS A 107 14.11 2.56 1.40
N GLU A 108 15.44 2.50 1.38
CA GLU A 108 16.21 2.34 0.15
C GLU A 108 15.96 0.98 -0.54
N VAL A 109 15.91 -0.12 0.21
CA VAL A 109 15.65 -1.45 -0.38
C VAL A 109 14.28 -1.48 -1.06
N ILE A 110 13.24 -0.94 -0.43
CA ILE A 110 11.90 -0.86 -0.99
C ILE A 110 11.86 0.06 -2.20
N ARG A 111 12.51 1.23 -2.12
CA ARG A 111 12.60 2.19 -3.23
C ARG A 111 13.27 1.57 -4.45
N ARG A 112 14.40 0.88 -4.25
CA ARG A 112 15.15 0.20 -5.31
C ARG A 112 14.34 -0.93 -5.94
N THR A 113 13.76 -1.80 -5.12
CA THR A 113 12.99 -2.95 -5.64
C THR A 113 11.73 -2.51 -6.38
N TRP A 114 11.10 -1.41 -5.96
CA TRP A 114 9.96 -0.82 -6.66
C TRP A 114 10.35 -0.25 -8.02
N THR A 115 11.35 0.64 -8.05
CA THR A 115 11.78 1.30 -9.30
C THR A 115 12.36 0.33 -10.34
N GLN A 116 12.82 -0.84 -9.91
CA GLN A 116 13.29 -1.92 -10.79
C GLN A 116 12.17 -2.88 -11.24
N ALA A 117 10.96 -2.79 -10.68
CA ALA A 117 9.89 -3.75 -10.98
C ALA A 117 9.29 -3.55 -12.38
N ASP A 118 9.24 -2.31 -12.88
CA ASP A 118 8.78 -1.93 -14.22
C ASP A 118 9.23 -0.51 -14.55
N ASN A 119 9.31 -0.15 -15.83
CA ASN A 119 9.67 1.20 -16.24
C ASN A 119 8.61 2.26 -15.92
N THR A 120 7.38 1.85 -15.58
CA THR A 120 6.31 2.76 -15.15
C THR A 120 6.31 3.04 -13.65
N CYS A 121 7.17 2.38 -12.87
CA CYS A 121 7.28 2.60 -11.44
C CYS A 121 7.89 3.99 -11.17
N GLY A 122 7.08 4.90 -10.62
CA GLY A 122 7.56 6.22 -10.24
C GLY A 122 8.50 6.14 -9.05
N ASN A 123 9.60 6.91 -9.10
CA ASN A 123 10.47 7.09 -7.95
C ASN A 123 9.68 7.76 -6.80
N PRO A 124 9.45 7.08 -5.67
CA PRO A 124 8.63 7.62 -4.58
C PRO A 124 9.14 8.95 -4.03
N ASP A 125 10.45 9.22 -4.09
CA ASP A 125 11.04 10.49 -3.63
C ASP A 125 10.73 11.69 -4.55
N VAL A 126 10.34 11.41 -5.80
CA VAL A 126 10.02 12.42 -6.82
C VAL A 126 8.50 12.57 -6.98
N TYR A 127 7.80 11.44 -7.01
CA TYR A 127 6.38 11.39 -7.36
C TYR A 127 5.46 11.40 -6.13
N CYS A 128 5.99 11.29 -4.91
CA CYS A 128 5.22 11.58 -3.70
C CYS A 128 5.32 13.07 -3.36
N ARG A 129 4.20 13.81 -3.48
CA ARG A 129 4.12 15.25 -3.19
C ARG A 129 4.53 15.63 -1.76
N ASN A 130 4.47 14.68 -0.82
CA ASN A 130 5.10 14.78 0.48
C ASN A 130 6.24 13.75 0.47
N SER A 131 7.48 14.15 0.24
CA SER A 131 8.64 13.25 0.05
C SER A 131 8.83 12.19 1.16
N ASP A 132 8.26 12.42 2.36
CA ASP A 132 8.27 11.48 3.49
C ASP A 132 6.94 10.76 3.73
N GLY A 133 5.90 11.07 2.95
CA GLY A 133 4.57 10.48 3.07
C GLY A 133 4.46 9.08 2.47
N TRP A 134 5.36 8.72 1.55
CA TRP A 134 5.33 7.43 0.87
C TRP A 134 5.85 6.28 1.72
N TYR A 135 6.64 6.55 2.78
CA TYR A 135 7.20 5.55 3.68
C TYR A 135 6.97 5.99 5.13
N ARG A 136 6.24 5.19 5.91
CA ARG A 136 5.92 5.52 7.30
C ARG A 136 6.06 4.31 8.21
N GLU A 137 6.96 4.40 9.18
CA GLU A 137 7.04 3.44 10.27
C GLU A 137 5.83 3.57 11.19
N LEU A 138 5.29 2.43 11.63
CA LEU A 138 4.13 2.36 12.50
C LEU A 138 4.61 1.95 13.88
N ASN A 139 4.89 2.96 14.71
CA ASN A 139 5.51 2.76 16.03
C ASN A 139 4.48 2.69 17.15
N THR A 140 3.21 3.02 16.87
CA THR A 140 2.12 2.97 17.85
C THR A 140 0.86 2.34 17.25
N ASP A 141 0.01 1.78 18.11
CA ASP A 141 -1.31 1.26 17.71
C ASP A 141 -2.19 2.35 17.09
N SER A 142 -2.00 3.60 17.51
CA SER A 142 -2.68 4.77 16.93
C SER A 142 -2.24 5.01 15.48
N ASP A 143 -0.95 4.90 15.18
CA ASP A 143 -0.43 5.04 13.81
C ASP A 143 -0.97 3.95 12.90
N ALA A 144 -0.94 2.70 13.39
CA ALA A 144 -1.51 1.57 12.67
C ALA A 144 -3.01 1.76 12.43
N GLY A 145 -3.78 2.18 13.45
CA GLY A 145 -5.21 2.45 13.33
C GLY A 145 -5.54 3.54 12.30
N ASN A 146 -4.76 4.62 12.28
CA ASN A 146 -4.93 5.72 11.33
C ASN A 146 -4.65 5.28 9.88
N VAL A 147 -3.57 4.52 9.66
CA VAL A 147 -3.23 3.99 8.34
C VAL A 147 -4.27 2.99 7.85
N ILE A 148 -4.75 2.11 8.72
CA ILE A 148 -5.81 1.15 8.39
C ILE A 148 -7.08 1.89 8.00
N GLY A 149 -7.50 2.90 8.77
CA GLY A 149 -8.66 3.73 8.44
C GLY A 149 -8.50 4.44 7.09
N TYR A 150 -7.29 4.93 6.79
CA TYR A 150 -6.95 5.53 5.52
C TYR A 150 -7.07 4.53 4.35
N MET A 151 -6.44 3.36 4.43
CA MET A 151 -6.49 2.32 3.39
C MET A 151 -7.90 1.81 3.13
N LEU A 152 -8.72 1.69 4.17
CA LEU A 152 -10.10 1.21 4.06
C LEU A 152 -11.05 2.22 3.44
N LYS A 153 -10.73 3.51 3.48
CA LYS A 153 -11.49 4.54 2.75
C LYS A 153 -11.41 4.28 1.24
N THR A 154 -10.23 3.87 0.76
CA THR A 154 -10.01 3.46 -0.64
C THR A 154 -10.79 2.17 -0.97
N CYS A 155 -10.83 1.19 -0.06
CA CYS A 155 -11.60 -0.06 -0.26
C CYS A 155 -13.13 0.11 -0.19
N ALA A 156 -13.65 1.26 0.26
CA ALA A 156 -15.10 1.48 0.41
C ALA A 156 -15.84 1.50 -0.94
N MET A 157 -15.12 1.83 -2.01
CA MET A 157 -15.69 2.07 -3.33
C MET A 157 -15.60 0.85 -4.25
N ASP A 158 -14.63 -0.05 -4.01
CA ASP A 158 -14.40 -1.23 -4.85
C ASP A 158 -13.68 -2.34 -4.08
N THR A 159 -14.19 -3.57 -4.17
CA THR A 159 -13.57 -4.75 -3.55
C THR A 159 -12.40 -5.29 -4.37
N GLU A 160 -12.34 -4.99 -5.66
CA GLU A 160 -11.19 -5.30 -6.52
C GLU A 160 -9.96 -4.56 -6.01
N ALA A 161 -10.10 -3.39 -5.37
CA ALA A 161 -8.98 -2.63 -4.81
C ALA A 161 -8.05 -3.43 -3.87
N VAL A 162 -8.48 -4.53 -3.24
CA VAL A 162 -7.64 -5.29 -2.30
C VAL A 162 -6.95 -6.49 -2.98
N LEU A 163 -5.62 -6.57 -2.87
CA LEU A 163 -4.84 -7.64 -3.48
C LEU A 163 -4.75 -8.91 -2.62
N TRP A 164 -5.86 -9.65 -2.55
CA TRP A 164 -5.98 -10.89 -1.74
C TRP A 164 -4.92 -11.96 -2.02
N LYS A 165 -4.38 -12.01 -3.25
CA LYS A 165 -3.36 -13.02 -3.65
C LYS A 165 -2.00 -12.85 -2.97
N PHE A 166 -1.73 -11.66 -2.41
CA PHE A 166 -0.46 -11.35 -1.73
C PHE A 166 -0.58 -11.38 -0.21
N VAL A 167 -1.78 -11.66 0.29
CA VAL A 167 -2.04 -11.86 1.72
C VAL A 167 -1.46 -13.23 2.12
N SER A 168 -0.39 -13.19 2.92
CA SER A 168 0.15 -14.39 3.56
C SER A 168 -0.73 -14.74 4.76
N PHE A 169 -1.53 -15.79 4.65
CA PHE A 169 -2.06 -16.45 5.84
C PHE A 169 -0.88 -17.07 6.58
N ARG A 170 -0.74 -16.79 7.89
CA ARG A 170 0.13 -17.61 8.74
C ARG A 170 -0.34 -19.06 8.57
N GLN A 171 0.49 -19.89 7.97
CA GLN A 171 0.46 -21.34 8.19
C GLN A 171 1.41 -21.65 9.33
#